data_AF-A0A7S0VDY5-F1
#
_entry.id   AF-A0A7S0VDY5-F1
#
_cell.length_a   1.000
_cell.length_b   1.000
_cell.length_c   1.000
_cell.angle_alpha   90.00
_cell.angle_beta   90.00
_cell.angle_gamma   90.00
#
_symmetry.space_group_name_H-M   'P 1'
#
loop_
_entity.id
_entity.type
_entity.pdbx_description
1 polymer ?
#
loop_
_entity_poly.entity_id
_entity_poly.type
_entity_poly.pdbx_seq_one_letter_code
_entity_poly.pdbx_strand_id
1 'polypeptide(L)'
;HRREGGRNVAMPNARVFFDISIGSEDHGRIVFELFSEDVPKTADNFRALCTGEKGMCTSKPSQPLHYKGSGFHRIIPKFMCQGGDFTNGNGTGGESIYGEKFEDENFIHKHTTPGLLSMANSGPGTNGSQFFITTTETPHLDGKHVVFGKVIKGMACVRRMENVETDSDKPRDPVVIRDCGELKEGEDDGFNDPFADPSDPYPDFPTDMDKNADLHEAADKIKAIGNEAFKAGELERAIRKYNKALKYIDQGGFGGEDKVQAATVSCNLNAAMCYLKTGKHTECKDACTKALELDAGNAKGYFRRGC
;
A
#
# COMPACT_ATOMS: atom_id res chain seq x y z
N HIS A 1 -47.11 -17.37 -28.41
CA HIS A 1 -45.87 -16.60 -28.22
C HIS A 1 -45.68 -16.26 -26.74
N ARG A 2 -44.90 -17.06 -26.01
CA ARG A 2 -44.42 -16.71 -24.66
C ARG A 2 -43.18 -15.83 -24.83
N ARG A 3 -43.15 -14.66 -24.18
CA ARG A 3 -41.97 -13.81 -24.05
C ARG A 3 -40.98 -14.56 -23.17
N GLU A 4 -39.85 -14.97 -23.74
CA GLU A 4 -38.70 -15.40 -22.96
C GLU A 4 -38.13 -14.17 -22.26
N GLY A 5 -38.14 -14.19 -20.93
CA GLY A 5 -37.45 -13.21 -20.12
C GLY A 5 -35.96 -13.32 -20.38
N GLY A 6 -35.36 -12.26 -20.93
CA GLY A 6 -33.92 -12.13 -20.99
C GLY A 6 -33.37 -12.23 -19.57
N ARG A 7 -32.55 -13.24 -19.29
CA ARG A 7 -31.72 -13.25 -18.10
C ARG A 7 -30.82 -12.02 -18.22
N ASN A 8 -30.97 -11.09 -17.29
CA ASN A 8 -29.98 -10.04 -17.07
C ASN A 8 -28.72 -10.77 -16.57
N VAL A 9 -27.80 -11.08 -17.48
CA VAL A 9 -26.50 -11.63 -17.10
C VAL A 9 -25.76 -10.44 -16.47
N ALA A 10 -25.68 -10.42 -15.14
CA ALA A 10 -24.90 -9.44 -14.43
C ALA A 10 -23.47 -9.48 -15.01
N MET A 11 -22.94 -8.32 -15.42
CA MET A 11 -21.58 -8.26 -15.92
C MET A 11 -20.65 -8.54 -14.74
N PRO A 12 -19.77 -9.56 -14.81
CA PRO A 12 -18.87 -9.85 -13.71
C PRO A 12 -17.98 -8.64 -13.44
N ASN A 13 -17.76 -8.36 -12.15
CA ASN A 13 -16.85 -7.30 -11.71
C ASN A 13 -15.47 -7.46 -12.37
N ALA A 14 -15.01 -6.41 -13.04
CA ALA A 14 -13.71 -6.42 -13.68
C ALA A 14 -12.59 -6.49 -12.65
N ARG A 15 -11.53 -7.24 -12.95
CA ARG A 15 -10.30 -7.27 -12.17
C ARG A 15 -9.21 -6.54 -12.91
N VAL A 16 -8.50 -5.67 -12.22
CA VAL A 16 -7.38 -4.90 -12.78
C VAL A 16 -6.19 -4.94 -11.84
N PHE A 17 -5.00 -4.63 -12.32
CA PHE A 17 -3.79 -4.64 -11.50
C PHE A 17 -2.93 -3.40 -11.71
N PHE A 18 -2.13 -3.11 -10.69
CA PHE A 18 -0.97 -2.22 -10.75
C PHE A 18 0.28 -2.95 -10.27
N ASP A 19 1.36 -2.88 -11.04
CA ASP A 19 2.70 -3.22 -10.58
C ASP A 19 3.38 -1.95 -10.08
N ILE A 20 3.78 -1.93 -8.81
CA ILE A 20 4.26 -0.73 -8.13
C ILE A 20 5.77 -0.78 -7.98
N SER A 21 6.43 0.35 -8.25
CA SER A 21 7.79 0.60 -7.83
C SER A 21 7.86 1.77 -6.84
N ILE A 22 8.80 1.71 -5.90
CA ILE A 22 9.16 2.82 -5.01
C ILE A 22 10.64 3.10 -5.25
N GLY A 23 10.97 4.31 -5.69
CA GLY A 23 12.30 4.60 -6.24
C GLY A 23 12.59 3.67 -7.42
N SER A 24 13.68 2.90 -7.34
CA SER A 24 14.04 1.90 -8.35
C SER A 24 13.66 0.45 -7.99
N GLU A 25 13.07 0.22 -6.82
CA GLU A 25 12.75 -1.12 -6.34
C GLU A 25 11.33 -1.55 -6.75
N ASP A 26 11.16 -2.83 -7.08
CA ASP A 26 9.86 -3.44 -7.33
C ASP A 26 9.18 -3.77 -6.00
N HIS A 27 7.98 -3.22 -5.78
CA HIS A 27 7.18 -3.43 -4.58
C HIS A 27 5.98 -4.35 -4.80
N GLY A 28 5.93 -5.03 -5.94
CA GLY A 28 4.95 -6.07 -6.23
C GLY A 28 3.66 -5.53 -6.82
N ARG A 29 2.67 -6.43 -6.86
CA ARG A 29 1.40 -6.21 -7.55
C ARG A 29 0.26 -5.92 -6.58
N ILE A 30 -0.56 -4.93 -6.91
CA ILE A 30 -1.88 -4.70 -6.30
C ILE A 30 -2.93 -5.16 -7.31
N VAL A 31 -3.87 -5.99 -6.87
CA VAL A 31 -5.01 -6.44 -7.67
C VAL A 31 -6.28 -5.84 -7.08
N PHE A 32 -7.11 -5.25 -7.94
CA PHE A 32 -8.37 -4.63 -7.58
C PHE A 32 -9.54 -5.40 -8.19
N GLU A 33 -10.65 -5.45 -7.45
CA GLU A 33 -11.98 -5.74 -7.97
C GLU A 33 -12.72 -4.40 -8.16
N LEU A 34 -13.29 -4.16 -9.34
CA LEU A 34 -14.09 -2.98 -9.64
C LEU A 34 -15.59 -3.32 -9.52
N PHE A 35 -16.37 -2.44 -8.89
CA PHE A 35 -17.81 -2.63 -8.66
C PHE A 35 -18.63 -2.29 -9.92
N SER A 36 -18.36 -3.00 -11.02
CA SER A 36 -18.93 -2.77 -12.34
C SER A 36 -20.46 -2.89 -12.38
N GLU A 37 -21.06 -3.66 -11.46
CA GLU A 37 -22.53 -3.77 -11.34
C GLU A 37 -23.16 -2.51 -10.75
N ASP A 38 -22.47 -1.85 -9.81
CA ASP A 38 -23.00 -0.74 -9.03
C ASP A 38 -22.64 0.62 -9.63
N VAL A 39 -21.44 0.75 -10.19
CA VAL A 39 -20.88 1.97 -10.79
C VAL A 39 -20.20 1.67 -12.13
N PRO A 40 -20.96 1.17 -13.13
CA PRO A 40 -20.40 0.74 -14.42
C PRO A 40 -19.59 1.82 -15.14
N LYS A 41 -19.99 3.09 -15.06
CA LYS A 41 -19.28 4.19 -15.73
C LYS A 41 -17.95 4.48 -15.05
N THR A 42 -17.94 4.51 -13.73
CA THR A 42 -16.73 4.76 -12.93
C THR A 42 -15.75 3.60 -13.06
N ALA A 43 -16.27 2.37 -13.02
CA ALA A 43 -15.49 1.15 -13.19
C ALA A 43 -14.88 1.05 -14.60
N ASP A 44 -15.65 1.31 -15.67
CA ASP A 44 -15.12 1.26 -17.05
C ASP A 44 -14.07 2.35 -17.30
N ASN A 45 -14.24 3.55 -16.73
CA ASN A 45 -13.21 4.59 -16.77
C ASN A 45 -11.89 4.08 -16.19
N PHE A 46 -11.88 3.56 -14.97
CA PHE A 46 -10.67 3.08 -14.34
C PHE A 46 -10.06 1.89 -15.09
N ARG A 47 -10.89 0.92 -15.50
CA ARG A 47 -10.46 -0.25 -16.28
C ARG A 47 -9.79 0.14 -17.59
N ALA A 48 -10.41 1.01 -18.37
CA ALA A 48 -9.87 1.48 -19.64
C ALA A 48 -8.57 2.30 -19.46
N LEU A 49 -8.45 3.05 -18.36
CA LEU A 49 -7.22 3.73 -17.99
C LEU A 49 -6.13 2.76 -17.50
N CYS A 50 -6.47 1.58 -16.98
CA CYS A 50 -5.50 0.51 -16.74
C CYS A 50 -5.01 -0.15 -18.03
N THR A 51 -5.86 -0.28 -19.07
CA THR A 51 -5.48 -0.94 -20.34
C THR A 51 -4.86 0.02 -21.36
N GLY A 52 -5.13 1.32 -21.26
CA GLY A 52 -4.72 2.32 -22.23
C GLY A 52 -5.48 2.26 -23.56
N GLU A 53 -6.59 1.51 -23.63
CA GLU A 53 -7.27 1.19 -24.90
C GLU A 53 -7.96 2.39 -25.57
N LYS A 54 -8.15 3.49 -24.83
CA LYS A 54 -8.88 4.68 -25.30
C LYS A 54 -7.99 5.73 -26.00
N GLY A 55 -6.70 5.42 -26.19
CA GLY A 55 -5.80 6.25 -26.98
C GLY A 55 -5.24 7.45 -26.21
N MET A 56 -5.31 8.64 -26.79
CA MET A 56 -4.68 9.86 -26.26
C MET A 56 -5.69 10.78 -25.60
N CYS A 57 -5.21 11.56 -24.63
CA CYS A 57 -5.98 12.61 -23.97
C CYS A 57 -6.38 13.67 -24.98
N THR A 58 -7.61 14.15 -24.86
CA THR A 58 -8.14 15.25 -25.67
C THR A 58 -7.52 16.58 -25.26
N SER A 59 -7.32 16.79 -23.94
CA SER A 59 -6.73 18.03 -23.38
C SER A 59 -5.22 18.13 -23.60
N LYS A 60 -4.53 17.00 -23.74
CA LYS A 60 -3.07 16.92 -23.94
C LYS A 60 -2.74 15.80 -24.94
N PRO A 61 -2.81 16.06 -26.26
CA PRO A 61 -2.75 15.03 -27.32
C PRO A 61 -1.49 14.16 -27.36
N SER A 62 -0.42 14.56 -26.66
CA SER A 62 0.80 13.75 -26.52
C SER A 62 0.78 12.77 -25.35
N GLN A 63 -0.25 12.82 -24.50
CA GLN A 63 -0.38 12.01 -23.30
C GLN A 63 -1.39 10.88 -23.53
N PRO A 64 -1.06 9.61 -23.33
CA PRO A 64 -2.03 8.52 -23.38
C PRO A 64 -3.01 8.57 -22.21
N LEU A 65 -4.25 8.14 -22.44
CA LEU A 65 -5.25 7.82 -21.42
C LEU A 65 -4.87 6.49 -20.75
N HIS A 66 -3.80 6.49 -19.96
CA HIS A 66 -3.19 5.28 -19.40
C HIS A 66 -2.48 5.56 -18.07
N TYR A 67 -2.69 4.71 -17.05
CA TYR A 67 -2.03 4.84 -15.75
C TYR A 67 -0.56 4.40 -15.75
N LYS A 68 -0.10 3.62 -16.73
CA LYS A 68 1.29 3.18 -16.81
C LYS A 68 2.25 4.37 -16.82
N GLY A 69 3.20 4.37 -15.89
CA GLY A 69 4.16 5.44 -15.67
C GLY A 69 3.65 6.60 -14.81
N SER A 70 2.38 6.62 -14.44
CA SER A 70 1.84 7.65 -13.54
C SER A 70 2.20 7.36 -12.08
N GLY A 71 2.32 8.42 -11.27
CA GLY A 71 2.75 8.35 -9.88
C GLY A 71 1.63 8.58 -8.86
N PHE A 72 1.87 8.08 -7.65
CA PHE A 72 1.13 8.50 -6.46
C PHE A 72 1.74 9.81 -5.95
N HIS A 73 1.07 10.92 -6.24
CA HIS A 73 1.60 12.26 -5.99
C HIS A 73 1.25 12.78 -4.59
N ARG A 74 0.35 12.11 -3.87
CA ARG A 74 -0.07 12.48 -2.52
C ARG A 74 -0.36 11.23 -1.67
N ILE A 75 0.38 11.04 -0.59
CA ILE A 75 0.22 9.93 0.35
C ILE A 75 0.12 10.51 1.76
N ILE A 76 -0.91 10.11 2.50
CA ILE A 76 -1.12 10.53 3.88
C ILE A 76 -1.25 9.28 4.75
N PRO A 77 -0.30 9.03 5.66
CA PRO A 77 -0.37 7.91 6.58
C PRO A 77 -1.66 7.92 7.40
N LYS A 78 -2.26 6.74 7.58
CA LYS A 78 -3.55 6.55 8.27
C LYS A 78 -4.69 7.33 7.61
N PHE A 79 -4.62 7.49 6.29
CA PHE A 79 -5.70 8.07 5.51
C PHE A 79 -5.83 7.39 4.13
N MET A 80 -4.93 7.71 3.18
CA MET A 80 -5.03 7.22 1.81
C MET A 80 -3.74 7.42 0.99
N CYS A 81 -3.65 6.69 -0.13
CA CYS A 81 -2.66 6.89 -1.20
C CYS A 81 -3.38 7.37 -2.47
N GLN A 82 -3.08 8.58 -2.96
CA GLN A 82 -3.73 9.21 -4.12
C GLN A 82 -2.79 9.27 -5.34
N GLY A 83 -3.34 8.91 -6.50
CA GLY A 83 -2.64 8.86 -7.78
C GLY A 83 -3.56 9.20 -8.96
N GLY A 84 -3.13 8.81 -10.17
CA GLY A 84 -3.95 8.91 -11.38
C GLY A 84 -3.90 10.24 -12.13
N ASP A 85 -3.05 11.18 -11.71
CA ASP A 85 -2.71 12.36 -12.52
C ASP A 85 -1.58 11.99 -13.50
N PHE A 86 -1.93 11.42 -14.65
CA PHE A 86 -0.96 11.08 -15.69
C PHE A 86 -0.61 12.26 -16.61
N THR A 87 -1.29 13.42 -16.51
CA THR A 87 -1.00 14.57 -17.39
C THR A 87 0.02 15.53 -16.78
N ASN A 88 -0.13 15.86 -15.49
CA ASN A 88 0.73 16.81 -14.77
C ASN A 88 1.52 16.16 -13.62
N GLY A 89 1.09 14.99 -13.13
CA GLY A 89 1.82 14.23 -12.10
C GLY A 89 1.83 14.88 -10.71
N ASN A 90 0.96 15.85 -10.44
CA ASN A 90 1.00 16.65 -9.20
C ASN A 90 -0.37 16.93 -8.57
N GLY A 91 -1.43 16.32 -9.09
CA GLY A 91 -2.81 16.46 -8.61
C GLY A 91 -3.61 17.58 -9.29
N THR A 92 -3.00 18.33 -10.22
CA THR A 92 -3.71 19.38 -10.97
C THR A 92 -4.25 18.92 -12.32
N GLY A 93 -3.90 17.71 -12.74
CA GLY A 93 -4.26 17.15 -14.05
C GLY A 93 -5.17 15.92 -13.97
N GLY A 94 -5.04 15.08 -14.99
CA GLY A 94 -5.91 13.93 -15.26
C GLY A 94 -7.04 14.22 -16.25
N GLU A 95 -7.53 13.17 -16.90
CA GLU A 95 -8.65 13.21 -17.85
C GLU A 95 -9.39 11.86 -17.83
N SER A 96 -10.72 11.87 -17.85
CA SER A 96 -11.49 10.62 -17.95
C SER A 96 -11.55 10.12 -19.39
N ILE A 97 -11.94 8.86 -19.60
CA ILE A 97 -12.18 8.34 -20.95
C ILE A 97 -13.41 8.96 -21.65
N TYR A 98 -14.19 9.78 -20.92
CA TYR A 98 -15.39 10.46 -21.40
C TYR A 98 -15.17 11.96 -21.67
N GLY A 99 -13.93 12.44 -21.55
CA GLY A 99 -13.56 13.86 -21.59
C GLY A 99 -12.92 14.31 -20.27
N GLU A 100 -12.75 15.63 -20.08
CA GLU A 100 -12.03 16.18 -18.92
C GLU A 100 -12.61 15.67 -17.58
N LYS A 101 -13.94 15.68 -17.44
CA LYS A 101 -14.65 15.30 -16.22
C LYS A 101 -15.95 14.53 -16.49
N PHE A 102 -16.43 13.77 -15.51
CA PHE A 102 -17.74 13.13 -15.49
C PHE A 102 -18.43 13.21 -14.12
N GLU A 103 -19.76 13.08 -14.15
CA GLU A 103 -20.69 13.11 -13.00
C GLU A 103 -20.35 12.08 -11.92
N ASP A 104 -20.80 12.33 -10.68
CA ASP A 104 -20.82 11.32 -9.62
C ASP A 104 -21.91 10.29 -9.91
N GLU A 105 -21.55 9.00 -10.05
CA GLU A 105 -22.50 7.98 -10.47
C GLU A 105 -23.49 7.58 -9.37
N ASN A 106 -22.99 7.28 -8.17
CA ASN A 106 -23.76 7.16 -6.93
C ASN A 106 -22.82 7.11 -5.71
N PHE A 107 -23.41 7.06 -4.51
CA PHE A 107 -22.68 6.97 -3.22
C PHE A 107 -23.20 5.81 -2.36
N ILE A 108 -23.56 4.68 -2.96
CA ILE A 108 -24.15 3.55 -2.20
C ILE A 108 -23.13 2.89 -1.26
N HIS A 109 -21.87 2.85 -1.70
CA HIS A 109 -20.75 2.29 -0.95
C HIS A 109 -20.11 3.36 -0.06
N LYS A 110 -19.85 3.00 1.20
CA LYS A 110 -19.23 3.86 2.20
C LYS A 110 -17.77 3.52 2.40
N HIS A 111 -16.98 4.46 2.92
CA HIS A 111 -15.55 4.29 3.14
C HIS A 111 -15.26 3.58 4.49
N THR A 112 -15.80 2.38 4.65
CA THR A 112 -15.85 1.66 5.95
C THR A 112 -14.65 0.76 6.24
N THR A 113 -13.73 0.59 5.30
CA THR A 113 -12.56 -0.28 5.48
C THR A 113 -11.32 0.27 4.73
N PRO A 114 -10.10 -0.12 5.13
CA PRO A 114 -8.92 0.01 4.28
C PRO A 114 -9.09 -0.74 2.95
N GLY A 115 -8.32 -0.33 1.95
CA GLY A 115 -8.25 -0.97 0.64
C GLY A 115 -9.39 -0.62 -0.30
N LEU A 116 -10.27 0.33 0.04
CA LEU A 116 -11.31 0.80 -0.88
C LEU A 116 -10.71 1.76 -1.91
N LEU A 117 -11.15 1.59 -3.16
CA LEU A 117 -10.76 2.42 -4.30
C LEU A 117 -11.87 3.43 -4.58
N SER A 118 -11.53 4.71 -4.61
CA SER A 118 -12.50 5.80 -4.67
C SER A 118 -11.99 6.98 -5.51
N MET A 119 -12.91 7.69 -6.17
CA MET A 119 -12.56 8.79 -7.08
C MET A 119 -12.12 10.03 -6.31
N ALA A 120 -10.99 10.63 -6.71
CA ALA A 120 -10.66 11.99 -6.29
C ALA A 120 -11.43 12.98 -7.19
N ASN A 121 -11.90 14.09 -6.59
CA ASN A 121 -12.61 15.14 -7.30
C ASN A 121 -12.33 16.51 -6.65
N SER A 122 -12.74 17.58 -7.33
CA SER A 122 -12.64 18.97 -6.87
C SER A 122 -14.03 19.57 -6.59
N GLY A 123 -14.96 18.74 -6.13
CA GLY A 123 -16.37 19.07 -5.94
C GLY A 123 -17.32 18.17 -6.76
N PRO A 124 -18.65 18.34 -6.59
CA PRO A 124 -19.64 17.48 -7.21
C PRO A 124 -19.49 17.38 -8.74
N GLY A 125 -19.55 16.17 -9.27
CA GLY A 125 -19.53 15.89 -10.71
C GLY A 125 -18.20 16.21 -11.42
N THR A 126 -17.09 16.20 -10.70
CA THR A 126 -15.76 16.53 -11.25
C THR A 126 -14.79 15.36 -11.29
N ASN A 127 -15.29 14.13 -11.47
CA ASN A 127 -14.47 12.93 -11.55
C ASN A 127 -13.64 12.94 -12.85
N GLY A 128 -12.34 12.70 -12.76
CA GLY A 128 -11.43 12.60 -13.91
C GLY A 128 -10.76 11.23 -13.98
N SER A 129 -9.44 11.20 -13.90
CA SER A 129 -8.65 9.97 -13.76
C SER A 129 -8.05 9.77 -12.37
N GLN A 130 -8.07 10.80 -11.51
CA GLN A 130 -7.47 10.70 -10.19
C GLN A 130 -8.32 9.83 -9.24
N PHE A 131 -7.63 9.04 -8.43
CA PHE A 131 -8.24 8.11 -7.48
C PHE A 131 -7.40 8.07 -6.20
N PHE A 132 -7.97 7.49 -5.16
CA PHE A 132 -7.23 7.13 -3.96
C PHE A 132 -7.59 5.73 -3.47
N ILE A 133 -6.63 5.11 -2.78
CA ILE A 133 -6.80 3.85 -2.05
C ILE A 133 -6.82 4.17 -0.57
N THR A 134 -7.89 3.82 0.14
CA THR A 134 -7.98 4.05 1.59
C THR A 134 -7.01 3.15 2.35
N THR A 135 -6.44 3.65 3.44
CA THR A 135 -5.60 2.84 4.36
C THR A 135 -6.22 2.70 5.76
N THR A 136 -7.32 3.40 5.99
CA THR A 136 -8.17 3.32 7.18
C THR A 136 -9.63 3.58 6.79
N GLU A 137 -10.55 3.55 7.75
CA GLU A 137 -11.94 4.01 7.56
C GLU A 137 -11.97 5.55 7.39
N THR A 138 -12.69 6.05 6.38
CA THR A 138 -12.74 7.49 6.05
C THR A 138 -14.17 8.01 5.88
N PRO A 139 -15.05 7.87 6.89
CA PRO A 139 -16.47 8.20 6.78
C PRO A 139 -16.76 9.68 6.45
N HIS A 140 -15.81 10.58 6.68
CA HIS A 140 -15.94 12.00 6.30
C HIS A 140 -15.94 12.25 4.78
N LEU A 141 -15.59 11.23 3.98
CA LEU A 141 -15.62 11.21 2.51
C LEU A 141 -16.94 10.63 1.95
N ASP A 142 -17.80 10.05 2.79
CA ASP A 142 -19.08 9.47 2.36
C ASP A 142 -19.98 10.55 1.74
N GLY A 143 -20.64 10.21 0.62
CA GLY A 143 -21.49 11.13 -0.13
C GLY A 143 -20.74 12.21 -0.91
N LYS A 144 -19.41 12.16 -0.95
CA LYS A 144 -18.55 13.14 -1.65
C LYS A 144 -17.65 12.49 -2.70
N HIS A 145 -17.24 11.24 -2.49
CA HIS A 145 -16.36 10.50 -3.37
C HIS A 145 -17.00 9.16 -3.74
N VAL A 146 -17.03 8.84 -5.03
CA VAL A 146 -17.61 7.59 -5.53
C VAL A 146 -16.64 6.45 -5.22
N VAL A 147 -17.04 5.53 -4.32
CA VAL A 147 -16.32 4.26 -4.10
C VAL A 147 -16.67 3.31 -5.23
N PHE A 148 -15.66 2.78 -5.91
CA PHE A 148 -15.87 2.01 -7.15
C PHE A 148 -15.08 0.71 -7.23
N GLY A 149 -14.36 0.35 -6.18
CA GLY A 149 -13.68 -0.93 -6.12
C GLY A 149 -12.98 -1.16 -4.78
N LYS A 150 -12.23 -2.26 -4.71
CA LYS A 150 -11.40 -2.60 -3.55
C LYS A 150 -10.17 -3.39 -3.96
N VAL A 151 -9.13 -3.30 -3.15
CA VAL A 151 -7.96 -4.17 -3.19
C VAL A 151 -8.38 -5.58 -2.78
N ILE A 152 -8.09 -6.57 -3.62
CA ILE A 152 -8.31 -8.00 -3.34
C ILE A 152 -7.00 -8.77 -3.12
N LYS A 153 -5.87 -8.26 -3.65
CA LYS A 153 -4.51 -8.73 -3.34
C LYS A 153 -3.53 -7.56 -3.33
N GLY A 154 -2.46 -7.68 -2.56
CA GLY A 154 -1.40 -6.65 -2.51
C GLY A 154 -1.62 -5.52 -1.52
N MET A 155 -2.45 -5.72 -0.49
CA MET A 155 -2.61 -4.72 0.57
C MET A 155 -1.28 -4.40 1.28
N ALA A 156 -0.37 -5.38 1.42
CA ALA A 156 0.98 -5.14 1.93
C ALA A 156 1.76 -4.13 1.07
N CYS A 157 1.57 -4.12 -0.25
CA CYS A 157 2.14 -3.10 -1.14
C CYS A 157 1.55 -1.72 -0.85
N VAL A 158 0.22 -1.61 -0.73
CA VAL A 158 -0.45 -0.34 -0.36
C VAL A 158 0.06 0.19 0.99
N ARG A 159 0.26 -0.70 1.97
CA ARG A 159 0.82 -0.33 3.28
C ARG A 159 2.28 0.13 3.18
N ARG A 160 3.09 -0.49 2.31
CA ARG A 160 4.46 0.01 2.04
C ARG A 160 4.42 1.39 1.43
N MET A 161 3.54 1.64 0.47
CA MET A 161 3.32 2.97 -0.11
C MET A 161 2.90 3.99 0.96
N GLU A 162 1.96 3.63 1.84
CA GLU A 162 1.50 4.47 2.96
C GLU A 162 2.64 4.91 3.91
N ASN A 163 3.67 4.07 4.06
CA ASN A 163 4.76 4.26 5.02
C ASN A 163 6.04 4.83 4.38
N VAL A 164 5.99 5.29 3.12
CA VAL A 164 7.12 6.02 2.53
C VAL A 164 7.28 7.38 3.20
N GLU A 165 8.50 7.90 3.20
CA GLU A 165 8.72 9.27 3.66
C GLU A 165 8.09 10.28 2.70
N THR A 166 7.43 11.29 3.25
CA THR A 166 6.77 12.34 2.48
C THR A 166 7.29 13.72 2.86
N ASP A 167 7.30 14.65 1.89
CA ASP A 167 7.41 16.09 2.11
C ASP A 167 6.08 16.74 1.75
N SER A 168 5.35 17.23 2.76
CA SER A 168 4.02 17.84 2.58
C SER A 168 3.06 16.96 1.76
N ASP A 169 2.86 15.72 2.22
CA ASP A 169 2.11 14.62 1.58
C ASP A 169 2.73 14.04 0.29
N LYS A 170 3.72 14.69 -0.33
CA LYS A 170 4.36 14.18 -1.54
C LYS A 170 5.44 13.14 -1.19
N PRO A 171 5.41 11.93 -1.76
CA PRO A 171 6.49 10.95 -1.53
C PRO A 171 7.87 11.50 -1.91
N ARG A 172 8.87 11.29 -1.05
CA ARG A 172 10.27 11.64 -1.32
C ARG A 172 10.84 10.77 -2.43
N ASP A 173 10.67 9.45 -2.28
CA ASP A 173 10.95 8.49 -3.32
C ASP A 173 9.73 8.34 -4.24
N PRO A 174 9.90 8.37 -5.58
CA PRO A 174 8.79 8.21 -6.51
C PRO A 174 8.07 6.87 -6.30
N VAL A 175 6.76 6.93 -6.04
CA VAL A 175 5.87 5.75 -6.04
C VAL A 175 5.14 5.72 -7.38
N VAL A 176 5.44 4.74 -8.22
CA VAL A 176 5.03 4.73 -9.65
C VAL A 176 4.31 3.45 -10.00
N ILE A 177 3.26 3.57 -10.82
CA ILE A 177 2.60 2.45 -11.49
C ILE A 177 3.47 2.03 -12.68
N ARG A 178 4.38 1.08 -12.48
CA ARG A 178 5.31 0.60 -13.53
C ARG A 178 4.56 -0.09 -14.66
N ASP A 179 3.55 -0.87 -14.32
CA ASP A 179 2.67 -1.53 -15.28
C ASP A 179 1.25 -1.64 -14.75
N CYS A 180 0.29 -1.74 -15.65
CA CYS A 180 -1.11 -1.90 -15.30
C CYS A 180 -1.89 -2.60 -16.40
N GLY A 181 -3.06 -3.14 -16.06
CA GLY A 181 -3.91 -3.81 -17.02
C GLY A 181 -5.15 -4.44 -16.40
N GLU A 182 -5.91 -5.12 -17.25
CA GLU A 182 -7.08 -5.89 -16.89
C GLU A 182 -6.73 -7.39 -16.87
N LEU A 183 -7.25 -8.12 -15.88
CA LEU A 183 -7.11 -9.57 -15.75
C LEU A 183 -8.39 -10.24 -16.23
N LYS A 184 -8.30 -11.08 -17.26
CA LYS A 184 -9.47 -11.82 -17.77
C LYS A 184 -9.86 -12.96 -16.83
N GLU A 185 -11.07 -13.47 -17.02
CA GLU A 185 -11.55 -14.62 -16.26
C GLU A 185 -10.65 -15.84 -16.51
N GLY A 186 -10.25 -16.52 -15.43
CA GLY A 186 -9.35 -17.67 -15.50
C GLY A 186 -7.87 -17.35 -15.71
N GLU A 187 -7.50 -16.09 -15.95
CA GLU A 187 -6.08 -15.69 -15.98
C GLU A 187 -5.49 -15.71 -14.57
N ASP A 188 -4.23 -16.18 -14.49
CA ASP A 188 -3.40 -16.00 -13.31
C ASP A 188 -3.22 -14.50 -13.07
N ASP A 189 -3.45 -14.06 -11.84
CA ASP A 189 -3.33 -12.66 -11.51
C ASP A 189 -1.87 -12.18 -11.45
N GLY A 190 -0.91 -13.10 -11.55
CA GLY A 190 0.51 -12.80 -11.51
C GLY A 190 0.90 -12.10 -10.22
N PHE A 191 0.12 -12.31 -9.14
CA PHE A 191 0.37 -11.68 -7.87
C PHE A 191 1.74 -12.09 -7.33
N ASN A 192 2.61 -11.11 -7.15
CA ASN A 192 3.93 -11.26 -6.58
C ASN A 192 4.11 -10.23 -5.48
N ASP A 193 4.49 -10.69 -4.29
CA ASP A 193 5.00 -9.83 -3.23
C ASP A 193 6.47 -10.19 -2.99
N PRO A 194 7.41 -9.35 -3.46
CA PRO A 194 8.84 -9.67 -3.38
C PRO A 194 9.38 -9.72 -1.94
N PHE A 195 8.58 -9.32 -0.95
CA PHE A 195 8.94 -9.34 0.45
C PHE A 195 8.23 -10.44 1.25
N ALA A 196 7.35 -11.21 0.61
CA ALA A 196 6.68 -12.34 1.24
C ALA A 196 7.71 -13.35 1.77
N ASP A 197 7.47 -13.84 2.98
CA ASP A 197 8.30 -14.86 3.61
C ASP A 197 7.40 -16.02 4.03
N PRO A 198 7.47 -17.19 3.37
CA PRO A 198 6.60 -18.32 3.67
C PRO A 198 6.70 -18.84 5.11
N SER A 199 7.78 -18.54 5.83
CA SER A 199 7.95 -18.92 7.23
C SER A 199 7.29 -17.97 8.22
N ASP A 200 6.83 -16.80 7.77
CA ASP A 200 6.21 -15.77 8.59
C ASP A 200 4.71 -15.66 8.24
N PRO A 201 3.81 -16.22 9.07
CA PRO A 201 2.39 -16.22 8.79
C PRO A 201 1.71 -14.88 9.12
N TYR A 202 2.44 -13.90 9.65
CA TYR A 202 1.88 -12.64 10.12
C TYR A 202 1.84 -11.60 8.99
N PRO A 203 0.84 -10.72 8.91
CA PRO A 203 0.84 -9.57 8.01
C PRO A 203 2.04 -8.65 8.26
N ASP A 204 2.52 -7.95 7.23
CA ASP A 204 3.64 -6.99 7.37
C ASP A 204 3.33 -5.82 8.31
N PHE A 205 2.05 -5.51 8.48
CA PHE A 205 1.56 -4.41 9.29
C PHE A 205 0.56 -4.93 10.34
N PRO A 206 0.78 -4.66 11.63
CA PRO A 206 -0.06 -5.23 12.70
C PRO A 206 -1.50 -4.73 12.68
N THR A 207 -1.79 -3.59 12.04
CA THR A 207 -3.15 -3.10 11.80
C THR A 207 -4.01 -4.05 10.96
N ASP A 208 -3.38 -4.93 10.19
CA ASP A 208 -4.06 -5.89 9.32
C ASP A 208 -4.24 -7.27 10.00
N MET A 209 -3.85 -7.40 11.28
CA MET A 209 -4.12 -8.59 12.10
C MET A 209 -5.60 -8.67 12.48
N ASP A 210 -6.06 -9.89 12.81
CA ASP A 210 -7.35 -10.06 13.47
C ASP A 210 -7.39 -9.24 14.78
N LYS A 211 -8.53 -8.59 15.07
CA LYS A 211 -8.69 -7.72 16.24
C LYS A 211 -8.46 -8.43 17.58
N ASN A 212 -8.62 -9.75 17.62
CA ASN A 212 -8.42 -10.57 18.81
C ASN A 212 -7.04 -11.26 18.84
N ALA A 213 -6.19 -11.02 17.84
CA ALA A 213 -4.89 -11.66 17.77
C ALA A 213 -3.92 -11.12 18.83
N ASP A 214 -3.11 -12.02 19.39
CA ASP A 214 -2.06 -11.65 20.32
C ASP A 214 -0.85 -11.07 19.56
N LEU A 215 -0.75 -9.74 19.57
CA LEU A 215 0.34 -9.02 18.92
C LEU A 215 1.71 -9.28 19.59
N HIS A 216 1.74 -9.68 20.87
CA HIS A 216 2.98 -10.01 21.57
C HIS A 216 3.51 -11.35 21.10
N GLU A 217 2.63 -12.37 21.06
CA GLU A 217 3.00 -13.68 20.55
C GLU A 217 3.50 -13.58 19.11
N ALA A 218 2.80 -12.77 18.28
CA ALA A 218 3.24 -12.49 16.91
C ALA A 218 4.63 -11.84 16.87
N ALA A 219 4.86 -10.77 17.64
CA ALA A 219 6.14 -10.10 17.69
C ALA A 219 7.30 -11.02 18.14
N ASP A 220 7.07 -11.88 19.14
CA ASP A 220 8.07 -12.84 19.60
C ASP A 220 8.40 -13.88 18.52
N LYS A 221 7.40 -14.41 17.81
CA LYS A 221 7.64 -15.35 16.70
C LYS A 221 8.34 -14.67 15.52
N ILE A 222 7.94 -13.45 15.15
CA ILE A 222 8.60 -12.67 14.10
C ILE A 222 10.06 -12.41 14.46
N LYS A 223 10.35 -12.03 15.71
CA LYS A 223 11.72 -11.86 16.22
C LYS A 223 12.50 -13.17 16.17
N ALA A 224 11.89 -14.30 16.51
CA ALA A 224 12.53 -15.62 16.43
C ALA A 224 12.94 -15.95 14.99
N ILE A 225 12.08 -15.70 14.00
CA ILE A 225 12.40 -15.86 12.57
C ILE A 225 13.59 -14.94 12.19
N GLY A 226 13.62 -13.71 12.69
CA GLY A 226 14.77 -12.81 12.51
C GLY A 226 16.08 -13.35 13.08
N ASN A 227 16.02 -14.00 14.25
CA ASN A 227 17.19 -14.65 14.85
C ASN A 227 17.68 -15.84 14.02
N GLU A 228 16.77 -16.64 13.46
CA GLU A 228 17.10 -17.75 12.57
C GLU A 228 17.75 -17.26 11.28
N ALA A 229 17.16 -16.25 10.63
CA ALA A 229 17.73 -15.61 9.45
C ALA A 229 19.14 -15.04 9.74
N PHE A 230 19.33 -14.41 10.89
CA PHE A 230 20.64 -13.90 11.30
C PHE A 230 21.68 -15.03 11.45
N LYS A 231 21.31 -16.15 12.09
CA LYS A 231 22.18 -17.32 12.24
C LYS A 231 22.53 -17.97 10.88
N ALA A 232 21.61 -17.91 9.92
CA ALA A 232 21.80 -18.40 8.57
C ALA A 232 22.63 -17.43 7.68
N GLY A 233 22.96 -16.23 8.17
CA GLY A 233 23.68 -15.21 7.39
C GLY A 233 22.79 -14.40 6.44
N GLU A 234 21.46 -14.56 6.51
CA GLU A 234 20.47 -13.86 5.68
C GLU A 234 20.15 -12.48 6.27
N LEU A 235 21.15 -11.58 6.28
CA LEU A 235 21.12 -10.33 7.03
C LEU A 235 19.96 -9.40 6.66
N GLU A 236 19.65 -9.26 5.37
CA GLU A 236 18.52 -8.42 4.91
C GLU A 236 17.17 -8.98 5.36
N ARG A 237 17.01 -10.31 5.35
CA ARG A 237 15.80 -10.96 5.87
C ARG A 237 15.71 -10.74 7.39
N ALA A 238 16.82 -10.89 8.11
CA ALA A 238 16.87 -10.63 9.55
C ALA A 238 16.46 -9.18 9.88
N ILE A 239 16.99 -8.19 9.16
CA ILE A 239 16.61 -6.77 9.29
C ILE A 239 15.11 -6.60 9.12
N ARG A 240 14.53 -7.13 8.03
CA ARG A 240 13.09 -7.03 7.78
C ARG A 240 12.27 -7.60 8.94
N LYS A 241 12.67 -8.75 9.49
CA LYS A 241 11.97 -9.37 10.63
C LYS A 241 12.12 -8.59 11.92
N TYR A 242 13.30 -8.08 12.27
CA TYR A 242 13.44 -7.26 13.47
C TYR A 242 12.64 -5.96 13.38
N ASN A 243 12.64 -5.30 12.22
CA ASN A 243 11.84 -4.09 11.99
C ASN A 243 10.34 -4.39 12.02
N LYS A 244 9.92 -5.52 11.45
CA LYS A 244 8.53 -5.98 11.53
C LYS A 244 8.13 -6.26 12.98
N ALA A 245 8.95 -6.97 13.75
CA ALA A 245 8.70 -7.22 15.16
C ALA A 245 8.51 -5.90 15.91
N LEU A 246 9.38 -4.90 15.70
CA LEU A 246 9.26 -3.56 16.29
C LEU A 246 7.90 -2.90 16.03
N LYS A 247 7.34 -3.01 14.81
CA LYS A 247 5.98 -2.51 14.51
C LYS A 247 4.91 -3.19 15.37
N TYR A 248 5.03 -4.50 15.57
CA TYR A 248 4.11 -5.26 16.41
C TYR A 248 4.28 -4.92 17.90
N ILE A 249 5.51 -4.65 18.35
CA ILE A 249 5.77 -4.19 19.73
C ILE A 249 5.06 -2.86 19.98
N ASP A 250 5.25 -1.90 19.08
CA ASP A 250 4.72 -0.53 19.19
C ASP A 250 3.19 -0.52 19.22
N GLN A 251 2.54 -1.32 18.38
CA GLN A 251 1.08 -1.36 18.32
C GLN A 251 0.43 -2.22 19.43
N GLY A 252 1.10 -3.30 19.84
CA GLY A 252 0.54 -4.24 20.81
C GLY A 252 0.75 -3.83 22.27
N GLY A 253 1.88 -3.19 22.60
CA GLY A 253 2.27 -2.89 23.98
C GLY A 253 2.53 -4.14 24.81
N PHE A 254 3.68 -4.81 24.62
CA PHE A 254 4.14 -6.00 25.38
C PHE A 254 3.75 -5.96 26.86
N GLY A 255 3.26 -7.08 27.41
CA GLY A 255 2.76 -7.13 28.79
C GLY A 255 3.71 -6.48 29.82
N GLY A 256 3.29 -5.37 30.42
CA GLY A 256 4.09 -4.57 31.35
C GLY A 256 5.23 -3.80 30.66
N GLU A 257 5.39 -2.52 30.98
CA GLU A 257 6.35 -1.59 30.35
C GLU A 257 7.78 -2.17 30.24
N ASP A 258 8.25 -2.87 31.27
CA ASP A 258 9.59 -3.49 31.29
C ASP A 258 9.81 -4.50 30.16
N LYS A 259 8.78 -5.30 29.81
CA LYS A 259 8.91 -6.29 28.73
C LYS A 259 8.91 -5.61 27.36
N VAL A 260 8.11 -4.56 27.19
CA VAL A 260 8.13 -3.71 25.99
C VAL A 260 9.53 -3.18 25.77
N GLN A 261 10.10 -2.57 26.80
CA GLN A 261 11.40 -1.95 26.76
C GLN A 261 12.48 -2.98 26.40
N ALA A 262 12.51 -4.13 27.09
CA ALA A 262 13.48 -5.19 26.83
C ALA A 262 13.38 -5.75 25.40
N ALA A 263 12.17 -5.97 24.90
CA ALA A 263 11.95 -6.48 23.55
C ALA A 263 12.33 -5.45 22.48
N THR A 264 11.97 -4.18 22.66
CA THR A 264 12.33 -3.06 21.77
C THR A 264 13.84 -2.86 21.70
N VAL A 265 14.53 -2.82 22.85
CA VAL A 265 16.00 -2.72 22.92
C VAL A 265 16.65 -3.90 22.18
N SER A 266 16.17 -5.11 22.45
CA SER A 266 16.71 -6.32 21.82
C SER A 266 16.54 -6.32 20.30
N CYS A 267 15.38 -5.95 19.77
CA CYS A 267 15.15 -5.91 18.32
C CYS A 267 15.98 -4.82 17.64
N ASN A 268 16.04 -3.61 18.19
CA ASN A 268 16.87 -2.52 17.66
C ASN A 268 18.35 -2.89 17.62
N LEU A 269 18.87 -3.48 18.71
CA LEU A 269 20.27 -3.91 18.74
C LEU A 269 20.54 -5.02 17.73
N ASN A 270 19.65 -6.00 17.61
CA ASN A 270 19.82 -7.08 16.63
C ASN A 270 19.79 -6.54 15.19
N ALA A 271 18.88 -5.62 14.87
CA ALA A 271 18.85 -4.92 13.58
C ALA A 271 20.15 -4.12 13.36
N ALA A 272 20.63 -3.35 14.36
CA ALA A 272 21.87 -2.59 14.28
C ALA A 272 23.08 -3.46 13.94
N MET A 273 23.18 -4.67 14.51
CA MET A 273 24.25 -5.61 14.15
C MET A 273 24.16 -6.07 12.70
N CYS A 274 22.95 -6.27 12.18
CA CYS A 274 22.76 -6.61 10.76
C CYS A 274 23.17 -5.43 9.87
N TYR A 275 22.69 -4.21 10.20
CA TYR A 275 23.03 -2.98 9.49
C TYR A 275 24.54 -2.74 9.44
N LEU A 276 25.24 -2.94 10.56
CA LEU A 276 26.69 -2.84 10.62
C LEU A 276 27.37 -3.85 9.67
N LYS A 277 26.90 -5.10 9.65
CA LYS A 277 27.43 -6.15 8.77
C LYS A 277 27.13 -5.91 7.29
N THR A 278 26.09 -5.16 6.95
CA THR A 278 25.71 -4.80 5.57
C THR A 278 26.22 -3.42 5.14
N GLY A 279 27.00 -2.72 5.97
CA GLY A 279 27.53 -1.37 5.66
C GLY A 279 26.49 -0.24 5.73
N LYS A 280 25.32 -0.49 6.32
CA LYS A 280 24.22 0.49 6.50
C LYS A 280 24.45 1.31 7.78
N HIS A 281 25.50 2.12 7.76
CA HIS A 281 26.01 2.79 8.97
C HIS A 281 25.03 3.80 9.58
N THR A 282 24.24 4.50 8.76
CA THR A 282 23.24 5.47 9.24
C THR A 282 22.13 4.75 10.02
N GLU A 283 21.56 3.71 9.42
CA GLU A 283 20.51 2.90 10.02
C GLU A 283 21.00 2.15 11.27
N CYS A 284 22.26 1.72 11.27
CA CYS A 284 22.91 1.18 12.47
C CYS A 284 22.91 2.20 13.62
N LYS A 285 23.32 3.46 13.35
CA LYS A 285 23.37 4.53 14.35
C LYS A 285 21.98 4.88 14.88
N ASP A 286 20.99 4.94 14.00
CA ASP A 286 19.60 5.25 14.37
C ASP A 286 19.01 4.14 15.25
N ALA A 287 19.18 2.88 14.86
CA ALA A 287 18.73 1.74 15.66
C ALA A 287 19.43 1.69 17.03
N CYS A 288 20.74 1.96 17.10
CA CYS A 288 21.45 2.03 18.38
C CYS A 288 20.96 3.20 19.25
N THR A 289 20.64 4.35 18.66
CA THR A 289 20.13 5.51 19.39
C THR A 289 18.77 5.21 20.01
N LYS A 290 17.84 4.63 19.24
CA LYS A 290 16.54 4.16 19.76
C LYS A 290 16.69 3.15 20.91
N ALA A 291 17.66 2.24 20.82
CA ALA A 291 17.94 1.31 21.91
C ALA A 291 18.48 2.01 23.17
N LEU A 292 19.37 3.00 23.02
CA LEU A 292 20.00 3.72 24.12
C LEU A 292 19.06 4.73 24.80
N GLU A 293 18.04 5.23 24.10
CA GLU A 293 16.97 6.04 24.70
C GLU A 293 16.17 5.24 25.73
N LEU A 294 16.05 3.93 25.51
CA LEU A 294 15.35 2.99 26.39
C LEU A 294 16.29 2.31 27.41
N ASP A 295 17.54 2.07 27.05
CA ASP A 295 18.56 1.47 27.93
C ASP A 295 19.88 2.21 27.78
N ALA A 296 20.00 3.34 28.49
CA ALA A 296 21.15 4.22 28.42
C ALA A 296 22.46 3.57 28.91
N GLY A 297 22.39 2.45 29.62
CA GLY A 297 23.56 1.69 30.08
C GLY A 297 24.06 0.65 29.06
N ASN A 298 23.45 0.53 27.89
CA ASN A 298 23.70 -0.60 27.01
C ASN A 298 25.04 -0.52 26.27
N ALA A 299 26.04 -1.26 26.77
CA ALA A 299 27.38 -1.32 26.17
C ALA A 299 27.39 -1.74 24.69
N LYS A 300 26.48 -2.65 24.28
CA LYS A 300 26.39 -3.08 22.87
C LYS A 300 25.89 -1.94 21.98
N GLY A 301 24.96 -1.13 22.47
CA GLY A 301 24.46 0.06 21.77
C GLY A 301 25.57 1.06 21.48
N TYR A 302 26.37 1.41 22.49
CA TYR A 302 27.51 2.32 22.29
C TYR A 302 28.57 1.76 21.35
N PHE A 303 28.94 0.49 21.51
CA PHE A 303 29.94 -0.15 20.66
C PHE A 303 29.51 -0.13 19.18
N ARG A 304 28.28 -0.57 18.89
CA ARG A 304 27.77 -0.65 17.51
C ARG A 304 27.56 0.72 16.87
N ARG A 305 27.17 1.74 17.65
CA ARG A 305 26.98 3.11 17.16
C ARG A 305 28.31 3.80 16.81
N GLY A 306 29.39 3.39 17.47
CA GLY A 306 30.73 3.96 17.25
C GLY A 306 31.53 3.32 16.10
N CYS A 307 31.10 2.17 15.59
CA CYS A 307 31.66 1.51 14.42
C CYS A 307 31.07 2.05 13.11
#